data_AF-A0A0L7QXU6-F1
#
_entry.id   AF-A0A0L7QXU6-F1
#
_cell.length_a   1.000
_cell.length_b   1.000
_cell.length_c   1.000
_cell.angle_alpha   90.00
_cell.angle_beta   90.00
_cell.angle_gamma   90.00
#
_symmetry.space_group_name_H-M   'P 1'
#
loop_
_entity.id
_entity.type
_entity.pdbx_description
1 polymer ?
#
loop_
_entity_poly.entity_id
_entity_poly.type
_entity_poly.pdbx_seq_one_letter_code
_entity_poly.pdbx_strand_id
1 'polypeptide(L)'
;NQNEVLLLSGITTQQVLTIGQVTINVLDRLATIHAVDNSFPITQEGIIGSDFLVQQKARINYRNKRLEYGTQIIPFESEERLVIPARNKPGDRTELYSAFES
;
A
#
# COMPACT_ATOMS: atom_id res chain seq x y z
N ASN A 1 -28.00 17.14 -0.69
CA ASN A 1 -27.12 16.10 -0.12
C ASN A 1 -27.50 14.75 -0.69
N GLN A 2 -26.95 14.40 -1.85
CA GLN A 2 -27.02 13.04 -2.36
C GLN A 2 -25.64 12.43 -2.14
N ASN A 3 -25.59 11.27 -1.46
CA ASN A 3 -24.37 10.47 -1.41
C ASN A 3 -24.03 10.09 -2.85
N GLU A 4 -22.98 10.69 -3.40
CA GLU A 4 -22.59 10.47 -4.79
C GLU A 4 -22.12 9.01 -4.94
N VAL A 5 -22.84 8.26 -5.77
CA VAL A 5 -22.51 6.89 -6.12
C VAL A 5 -21.80 6.91 -7.47
N LEU A 6 -20.57 6.39 -7.52
CA LEU A 6 -19.78 6.30 -8.74
C LEU A 6 -19.78 4.89 -9.28
N LEU A 7 -19.74 4.78 -10.61
CA LEU A 7 -19.40 3.54 -11.31
C LEU A 7 -17.88 3.51 -11.52
N LEU A 8 -17.21 2.60 -10.83
CA LEU A 8 -15.78 2.38 -10.98
C LEU A 8 -15.53 1.40 -12.14
N SER A 9 -14.55 1.73 -12.98
CA SER A 9 -14.10 0.89 -14.09
C SER A 9 -12.59 1.01 -14.28
N GLY A 10 -11.95 -0.02 -14.83
CA GLY A 10 -10.50 -0.04 -15.07
C GLY A 10 -9.63 -0.33 -13.84
N ILE A 11 -10.24 -0.57 -12.67
CA ILE A 11 -9.55 -1.02 -11.45
C ILE A 11 -9.54 -2.55 -11.37
N THR A 12 -10.70 -3.17 -11.65
CA THR A 12 -10.88 -4.62 -11.66
C THR A 12 -11.47 -5.04 -13.01
N THR A 13 -11.59 -6.35 -13.26
CA THR A 13 -12.16 -6.87 -14.52
C THR A 13 -13.64 -6.52 -14.71
N GLN A 14 -14.33 -6.24 -13.61
CA GLN A 14 -15.76 -5.90 -13.60
C GLN A 14 -15.94 -4.44 -13.21
N GLN A 15 -17.04 -3.83 -13.66
CA GLN A 15 -17.45 -2.54 -13.16
C GLN A 15 -18.16 -2.72 -11.82
N VAL A 16 -17.91 -1.82 -10.86
CA VAL A 16 -18.60 -1.85 -9.56
C VAL A 16 -19.18 -0.48 -9.24
N LEU A 17 -20.33 -0.46 -8.59
CA LEU A 17 -20.86 0.75 -7.98
C LEU A 17 -20.27 0.92 -6.58
N THR A 18 -19.93 2.15 -6.22
CA THR A 18 -19.59 2.50 -4.84
C THR A 18 -20.86 2.48 -3.99
N ILE A 19 -20.74 2.15 -2.71
CA ILE A 19 -21.85 2.26 -1.74
C ILE A 19 -22.20 3.74 -1.50
N GLY A 20 -21.20 4.61 -1.56
CA GLY A 20 -21.33 6.05 -1.38
C GLY A 20 -20.01 6.69 -0.98
N GLN A 21 -20.08 7.88 -0.41
CA GLN A 21 -18.91 8.63 0.09
C GLN A 21 -18.86 8.66 1.61
N VAL A 22 -17.65 8.68 2.15
CA VAL A 22 -17.38 8.92 3.56
C VAL A 22 -16.17 9.83 3.70
N THR A 23 -16.22 10.76 4.65
CA THR A 23 -15.05 11.57 5.03
C THR A 23 -14.36 10.90 6.20
N ILE A 24 -13.08 10.54 6.02
CA ILE A 24 -12.24 9.93 7.04
C ILE A 24 -11.01 10.78 7.32
N ASN A 25 -10.39 10.57 8.48
CA ASN A 25 -9.10 11.17 8.80
C ASN A 25 -7.97 10.27 8.25
N VAL A 26 -7.18 10.79 7.32
CA VAL A 26 -5.98 10.16 6.77
C VAL A 26 -4.78 10.99 7.22
N LEU A 27 -4.07 10.51 8.25
CA LEU A 27 -2.86 11.12 8.80
C LEU A 27 -3.02 12.61 9.15
N ASP A 28 -4.00 12.89 10.00
CA ASP A 28 -4.36 14.21 10.55
C ASP A 28 -5.02 15.18 9.58
N ARG A 29 -5.62 14.65 8.52
CA ARG A 29 -6.26 15.44 7.46
C ARG A 29 -7.49 14.71 6.94
N LEU A 30 -8.56 15.47 6.76
CA LEU A 30 -9.82 14.94 6.26
C LEU A 30 -9.73 14.68 4.75
N ALA A 31 -10.16 13.50 4.35
CA ALA A 31 -10.29 13.09 2.96
C ALA A 31 -11.65 12.44 2.72
N THR A 32 -12.34 12.87 1.66
CA THR A 32 -13.56 12.21 1.20
C THR A 32 -13.17 11.09 0.26
N ILE A 33 -13.62 9.88 0.57
CA ILE A 33 -13.34 8.67 -0.21
C ILE A 33 -14.66 7.96 -0.56
N HIS A 34 -14.62 7.12 -1.58
CA HIS A 34 -15.74 6.24 -1.92
C HIS A 34 -15.57 4.88 -1.24
N ALA A 35 -16.64 4.41 -0.61
CA ALA A 35 -16.71 3.06 -0.05
C ALA A 35 -17.20 2.07 -1.12
N VAL A 36 -16.65 0.86 -1.11
CA VAL A 36 -17.05 -0.27 -1.96
C VAL A 36 -17.46 -1.45 -1.09
N ASP A 37 -18.15 -2.42 -1.67
CA ASP A 37 -18.50 -3.65 -0.98
C ASP A 37 -17.25 -4.48 -0.63
N ASN A 38 -17.30 -5.24 0.47
CA ASN A 38 -16.18 -6.09 0.90
C ASN A 38 -15.81 -7.18 -0.12
N SER A 39 -16.70 -7.51 -1.06
CA SER A 39 -16.43 -8.41 -2.18
C SER A 39 -15.63 -7.76 -3.32
N PHE A 40 -15.31 -6.47 -3.23
CA PHE A 40 -14.52 -5.77 -4.24
C PHE A 40 -13.12 -6.40 -4.35
N PRO A 41 -12.69 -6.86 -5.54
CA PRO A 41 -11.55 -7.76 -5.68
C PRO A 41 -10.21 -6.99 -5.68
N ILE A 42 -9.87 -6.39 -4.55
CA ILE A 42 -8.56 -5.83 -4.24
C ILE A 42 -8.03 -6.48 -2.96
N THR A 43 -6.71 -6.65 -2.87
CA THR A 43 -6.07 -7.19 -1.66
C THR A 43 -5.67 -6.10 -0.68
N GLN A 44 -5.54 -4.87 -1.16
CA GLN A 44 -5.26 -3.69 -0.35
C GLN A 44 -6.53 -3.17 0.32
N GLU A 45 -6.38 -2.47 1.45
CA GLU A 45 -7.51 -1.86 2.15
C GLU A 45 -8.16 -0.69 1.39
N GLY A 46 -7.47 -0.12 0.40
CA GLY A 46 -7.99 0.98 -0.38
C GLY A 46 -7.06 1.43 -1.51
N ILE A 47 -7.57 2.37 -2.30
CA ILE A 47 -6.86 2.95 -3.45
C ILE A 47 -6.83 4.48 -3.27
N ILE A 48 -5.65 5.07 -3.46
CA ILE A 48 -5.49 6.52 -3.52
C ILE A 48 -5.57 6.96 -4.98
N GLY A 49 -6.66 7.64 -5.33
CA GLY A 49 -6.86 8.23 -6.66
C GLY A 49 -6.02 9.48 -6.92
N SER A 50 -5.95 9.89 -8.18
CA SER A 50 -5.24 11.12 -8.58
C SER A 50 -5.91 12.39 -8.07
N ASP A 51 -7.23 12.36 -7.92
CA ASP A 51 -8.05 13.40 -7.32
C ASP A 51 -7.62 13.71 -5.88
N PHE A 52 -7.38 12.68 -5.06
CA PHE A 52 -6.81 12.84 -3.71
C PHE A 52 -5.48 13.59 -3.77
N LEU A 53 -4.58 13.21 -4.68
CA LEU A 53 -3.26 13.84 -4.80
C LEU A 53 -3.39 15.33 -5.14
N VAL A 54 -4.29 15.68 -6.06
CA VAL A 54 -4.55 17.07 -6.46
C VAL A 54 -5.17 17.87 -5.32
N GLN A 55 -6.24 17.37 -4.72
CA GLN A 55 -6.96 18.05 -3.64
C GLN A 55 -6.06 18.32 -2.43
N GLN A 56 -5.21 17.36 -2.12
CA GLN A 56 -4.35 17.42 -0.94
C GLN A 56 -2.99 18.06 -1.19
N LYS A 57 -2.70 18.44 -2.44
CA LYS A 57 -1.38 18.90 -2.91
C LYS A 57 -0.29 17.89 -2.55
N ALA A 58 -0.62 16.60 -2.64
CA ALA A 58 0.32 15.53 -2.36
C ALA A 58 1.25 15.29 -3.56
N ARG A 59 2.47 14.85 -3.28
CA ARG A 59 3.50 14.59 -4.29
C ARG A 59 4.06 13.19 -4.14
N ILE A 60 3.94 12.41 -5.21
CA ILE A 60 4.61 11.11 -5.33
C ILE A 60 6.07 11.38 -5.70
N ASN A 61 7.00 11.16 -4.76
CA ASN A 61 8.42 11.34 -4.96
C ASN A 61 9.10 9.99 -5.23
N TYR A 62 9.14 9.58 -6.50
CA TYR A 62 9.78 8.34 -6.94
C TYR A 62 11.28 8.28 -6.63
N ARG A 63 12.00 9.41 -6.72
CA ARG A 63 13.44 9.47 -6.44
C ARG A 63 13.74 9.03 -5.01
N ASN A 64 12.93 9.51 -4.07
CA ASN A 64 13.09 9.24 -2.64
C ASN A 64 12.14 8.15 -2.12
N LYS A 65 11.45 7.43 -3.01
CA LYS A 65 10.50 6.34 -2.72
C LYS A 65 9.50 6.68 -1.61
N ARG A 66 8.80 7.81 -1.74
CA ARG A 66 7.86 8.29 -0.72
C ARG A 66 6.72 9.12 -1.29
N LEU A 67 5.60 9.15 -0.58
CA LEU A 67 4.52 10.11 -0.75
C LEU A 67 4.72 11.27 0.23
N GLU A 68 4.72 12.48 -0.30
CA GLU A 68 4.80 13.73 0.46
C GLU A 68 3.41 14.36 0.52
N TYR A 69 2.85 14.52 1.71
CA TYR A 69 1.46 14.91 1.92
C TYR A 69 1.35 15.84 3.13
N GLY A 70 1.18 17.15 2.88
CA GLY A 70 1.22 18.15 3.95
C GLY A 70 2.57 18.11 4.68
N THR A 71 2.53 17.91 6.00
CA THR A 71 3.73 17.69 6.83
C THR A 71 4.13 16.21 6.93
N GLN A 72 3.32 15.31 6.37
CA GLN A 72 3.52 13.87 6.45
C GLN A 72 4.42 13.38 5.31
N ILE A 73 5.30 12.46 5.65
CA ILE A 73 6.15 11.73 4.71
C ILE A 73 5.88 10.26 4.91
N ILE A 74 5.37 9.60 3.87
CA ILE A 74 5.00 8.19 3.90
C ILE A 74 5.95 7.46 2.96
N PRO A 75 6.94 6.71 3.48
CA PRO A 75 7.78 5.86 2.64
C PRO A 75 6.92 4.84 1.89
N PHE A 76 7.27 4.54 0.65
CA PHE A 76 6.68 3.38 -0.03
C PHE A 76 7.16 2.11 0.65
N GLU A 77 6.30 1.09 0.67
CA GLU A 77 6.73 -0.24 1.09
C GLU A 77 7.94 -0.66 0.26
N SER A 78 9.02 -1.02 0.94
CA SER A 78 10.15 -1.67 0.30
C SER A 78 9.76 -3.11 -0.01
N GLU A 79 10.03 -3.60 -1.23
CA GLU A 79 10.07 -5.03 -1.48
C GLU A 79 11.03 -5.66 -0.45
N GLU A 80 10.50 -6.49 0.45
CA GLU A 80 11.33 -7.25 1.38
C GLU A 80 12.10 -8.30 0.55
N ARG A 81 13.31 -7.94 0.13
CA ARG A 81 14.19 -8.86 -0.60
C ARG A 81 15.04 -9.62 0.39
N LEU A 82 14.65 -10.85 0.69
CA LEU A 82 15.53 -11.83 1.33
C LEU A 82 16.63 -12.23 0.33
N VAL A 83 17.78 -11.54 0.38
CA VAL A 83 18.97 -11.96 -0.35
C VAL A 83 19.56 -13.14 0.41
N ILE A 84 19.30 -14.36 -0.04
CA ILE A 84 20.00 -15.55 0.43
C ILE A 84 21.37 -15.56 -0.25
N PRO A 85 22.49 -15.28 0.46
CA PRO A 85 23.80 -15.37 -0.14
C PRO A 85 24.04 -16.81 -0.61
N ALA A 86 24.64 -16.97 -1.79
CA ALA A 86 25.06 -18.27 -2.26
C ALA A 86 26.03 -18.89 -1.25
N ARG A 87 25.74 -20.11 -0.78
CA ARG A 87 26.71 -20.90 -0.01
C ARG A 87 27.82 -21.34 -0.94
N ASN A 88 28.90 -20.57 -1.05
CA ASN A 88 30.17 -21.12 -1.51
C ASN A 88 30.64 -22.09 -0.42
N LYS A 89 30.58 -23.39 -0.68
CA LYS A 89 31.43 -24.36 0.03
C LYS A 89 32.72 -24.51 -0.79
N PRO A 90 33.86 -23.93 -0.39
CA PRO A 90 35.07 -24.73 -0.39
C PRO A 90 34.94 -25.64 0.84
N GLY A 91 34.69 -26.92 0.63
CA GLY A 91 34.63 -27.85 1.75
C GLY A 91 35.98 -27.85 2.47
N ASP A 92 36.03 -27.44 3.72
CA ASP A 92 36.38 -28.35 4.81
C ASP A 92 36.03 -27.77 6.19
N ARG A 93 35.72 -28.72 7.06
CA ARG A 93 35.40 -28.73 8.49
C ARG A 93 36.04 -27.60 9.31
N THR A 94 35.35 -27.04 10.28
CA THR A 94 35.14 -27.64 11.61
C THR A 94 34.26 -26.67 12.41
N GLU A 95 33.39 -27.19 13.30
CA GLU A 95 32.75 -26.44 14.41
C GLU A 95 31.59 -25.46 14.02
N LEU A 96 30.36 -25.47 14.54
CA LEU A 96 29.74 -26.03 15.75
C LEU A 96 28.22 -26.16 15.55
N TYR A 97 27.74 -27.37 15.28
CA TYR A 97 26.36 -27.77 15.59
C TYR A 97 26.31 -28.20 17.05
N SER A 98 26.24 -27.25 17.98
CA SER A 98 26.08 -27.54 19.41
C SER A 98 25.19 -26.49 20.09
N ALA A 99 23.98 -26.28 19.57
CA ALA A 99 23.06 -25.32 20.22
C ALA A 99 21.57 -25.69 20.24
N PHE A 100 21.10 -26.81 19.66
CA PHE A 100 19.64 -27.07 19.64
C PHE A 100 19.23 -28.53 19.86
N GLU A 101 20.01 -29.33 20.57
CA GLU A 101 19.45 -30.53 21.20
C GLU A 101 19.52 -30.39 22.73
N SER A 102 18.35 -30.19 23.34
CA SER A 102 18.04 -30.44 24.74
C SER A 102 16.62 -31.00 24.79
#